data_AF-X1HJD8-F1
#
_entry.id   AF-X1HJD8-F1
#
_cell.length_a   1.000
_cell.length_b   1.000
_cell.length_c   1.000
_cell.angle_alpha   90.00
_cell.angle_beta   90.00
_cell.angle_gamma   90.00
#
_symmetry.space_group_name_H-M   'P 1'
#
loop_
_entity.id
_entity.type
_entity.pdbx_description
1 polymer ?
#
loop_
_entity_poly.entity_id
_entity_poly.type
_entity_poly.pdbx_seq_one_letter_code
_entity_poly.pdbx_strand_id
1 'polypeptide(L)'
;TRLEQAKRKAKEHIESLRTRTGLGMDDRSDQAMVIAFDDHAKVLCNFTSDKRQLSAAVEAVRATDGGSSLAEAVAVARAFATSPGEDANNRSAAEAAELVLFSDGRIRDLDDVVAGPDELKFHRVGESSENVAVVAMQARRSYEQPDQVAVFAGLANCGGSPVNCEVQLSVDGHVRSVRPVRLPAWQGGRDKLGRPGQVSVSFSFPQPGSATVEVRLLTDDALPADNAAWAILPPPKKLSVLLVSAGNPALAAALGSCSLAGLDEVTSEQFRQ
;
A
#
# COMPACT_ATOMS: atom_id res chain seq x y z
N THR A 1 3.84 -17.42 4.93
CA THR A 1 3.83 -16.16 4.15
C THR A 1 5.27 -15.65 4.01
N ARG A 2 5.54 -14.64 3.18
CA ARG A 2 6.89 -14.04 3.07
C ARG A 2 7.36 -13.46 4.41
N LEU A 3 6.48 -12.78 5.16
CA LEU A 3 6.80 -12.27 6.48
C LEU A 3 7.29 -13.36 7.45
N GLU A 4 6.61 -14.51 7.50
CA GLU A 4 7.03 -15.63 8.35
C GLU A 4 8.39 -16.22 7.93
N GLN A 5 8.69 -16.23 6.63
CA GLN A 5 10.02 -16.61 6.14
C GLN A 5 11.09 -15.59 6.56
N ALA A 6 10.78 -14.28 6.53
CA ALA A 6 11.68 -13.23 7.00
C ALA A 6 11.96 -13.37 8.50
N LYS A 7 10.92 -13.55 9.32
CA LYS A 7 11.02 -13.77 10.76
C LYS A 7 11.90 -14.97 11.10
N ARG A 8 11.70 -16.10 10.40
CA ARG A 8 12.51 -17.30 10.59
C ARG A 8 14.00 -17.04 10.29
N LYS A 9 14.31 -16.44 9.14
CA LYS A 9 15.69 -16.10 8.75
C LYS A 9 16.34 -15.10 9.72
N ALA A 10 15.59 -14.10 10.19
CA ALA A 10 16.07 -13.13 11.16
C ALA A 10 16.41 -13.80 12.51
N LYS A 11 15.57 -14.74 12.98
CA LYS A 11 15.85 -15.53 14.19
C LYS A 11 17.06 -16.44 14.02
N GLU A 12 17.19 -17.12 12.88
CA GLU A 12 18.38 -17.92 12.55
C GLU A 12 19.66 -17.05 12.62
N HIS A 13 19.59 -15.81 12.13
CA HIS A 13 20.69 -14.85 12.24
C HIS A 13 20.97 -14.43 13.69
N ILE A 14 19.93 -14.10 14.47
CA ILE A 14 20.07 -13.77 15.92
C ILE A 14 20.73 -14.93 16.67
N GLU A 15 20.36 -16.17 16.38
CA GLU A 15 20.97 -17.35 17.01
C GLU A 15 22.44 -17.53 16.65
N SER A 16 22.86 -17.10 15.45
CA SER A 16 24.26 -17.13 15.01
C SER A 16 25.15 -16.08 15.69
N LEU A 17 24.56 -15.06 16.34
CA LEU A 17 25.32 -14.03 17.06
C LEU A 17 26.13 -14.63 18.21
N ARG A 18 27.36 -14.14 18.40
CA ARG A 18 28.26 -14.62 19.45
C ARG A 18 27.70 -14.27 20.82
N THR A 19 27.47 -15.30 21.63
CA THR A 19 27.12 -15.15 23.05
C THR A 19 28.35 -15.48 23.89
N ARG A 20 28.61 -14.67 24.92
CA ARG A 20 29.71 -14.90 25.87
C ARG A 20 29.61 -16.33 26.41
N THR A 21 30.54 -17.20 26.02
CA THR A 21 30.71 -18.54 26.60
C THR A 21 32.00 -18.51 27.41
N GLY A 22 31.88 -18.76 28.71
CA GLY A 22 32.81 -18.28 29.75
C GLY A 22 34.18 -18.94 29.85
N LEU A 23 34.90 -19.20 28.74
CA LEU A 23 36.24 -19.81 28.76
C LEU A 23 37.22 -19.26 27.69
N GLY A 24 36.88 -18.18 26.95
CA GLY A 24 37.73 -17.58 25.92
C GLY A 24 38.21 -16.17 26.25
N MET A 25 39.42 -15.81 25.77
CA MET A 25 40.10 -14.53 26.03
C MET A 25 39.58 -13.32 25.21
N ASP A 26 38.53 -13.48 24.41
CA ASP A 26 37.89 -12.41 23.62
C ASP A 26 36.53 -12.04 24.25
N ASP A 27 36.49 -10.94 25.00
CA ASP A 27 35.41 -10.58 25.94
C ASP A 27 34.25 -9.75 25.32
N ARG A 28 33.97 -9.91 24.02
CA ARG A 28 32.91 -9.16 23.33
C ARG A 28 31.75 -10.06 22.94
N SER A 29 30.56 -9.77 23.47
CA SER A 29 29.29 -10.32 22.98
C SER A 29 28.74 -9.45 21.87
N ASP A 30 28.23 -10.06 20.80
CA ASP A 30 27.55 -9.31 19.74
C ASP A 30 26.26 -8.70 20.30
N GLN A 31 25.97 -7.47 19.91
CA GLN A 31 24.73 -6.78 20.23
C GLN A 31 23.98 -6.46 18.94
N ALA A 32 22.66 -6.63 18.96
CA ALA A 32 21.83 -6.30 17.81
C ALA A 32 20.64 -5.43 18.22
N MET A 33 20.12 -4.70 17.25
CA MET A 33 18.92 -3.88 17.33
C MET A 33 17.93 -4.39 16.28
N VAL A 34 16.63 -4.36 16.58
CA VAL A 34 15.58 -4.79 15.65
C VAL A 34 14.77 -3.57 15.23
N ILE A 35 14.78 -3.29 13.92
CA ILE A 35 13.98 -2.25 13.28
C ILE A 35 13.02 -2.95 12.32
N ALA A 36 11.72 -2.68 12.46
CA ALA A 36 10.72 -3.02 11.47
C ALA A 36 10.42 -1.78 10.62
N PHE A 37 10.06 -1.98 9.35
CA PHE A 37 9.71 -0.87 8.47
C PHE A 37 8.59 -1.23 7.51
N ASP A 38 7.78 -0.23 7.18
CA ASP A 38 6.81 -0.20 6.09
C ASP A 38 7.01 1.10 5.28
N ASP A 39 6.03 2.01 5.25
CA ASP A 39 6.25 3.39 4.82
C ASP A 39 7.09 4.19 5.83
N HIS A 40 7.17 3.72 7.09
CA HIS A 40 7.93 4.32 8.18
C HIS A 40 8.83 3.33 8.91
N ALA A 41 9.85 3.82 9.61
CA ALA A 41 10.75 2.99 10.41
C ALA A 41 10.31 2.96 11.88
N LYS A 42 10.34 1.77 12.48
CA LYS A 42 10.02 1.56 13.90
C LYS A 42 11.05 0.68 14.59
N VAL A 43 11.74 1.25 15.58
CA VAL A 43 12.62 0.48 16.47
C VAL A 43 11.76 -0.37 17.40
N LEU A 44 11.89 -1.69 17.32
CA LEU A 44 11.17 -2.64 18.17
C LEU A 44 12.01 -3.14 19.35
N CYS A 45 13.33 -3.14 19.20
CA CYS A 45 14.27 -3.48 20.25
C CYS A 45 15.56 -2.70 20.04
N ASN A 46 16.02 -1.99 21.08
CA ASN A 46 17.33 -1.34 21.09
C ASN A 46 18.47 -2.38 21.14
N PHE A 47 19.72 -1.92 21.04
CA PHE A 47 20.91 -2.79 21.13
C PHE A 47 20.90 -3.62 22.42
N THR A 48 20.93 -4.94 22.26
CA THR A 48 21.02 -5.91 23.35
C THR A 48 21.73 -7.17 22.88
N SER A 49 22.36 -7.90 23.81
CA SER A 49 22.87 -9.26 23.57
C SER A 49 21.87 -10.34 24.00
N ASP A 50 20.70 -9.96 24.54
CA ASP A 50 19.62 -10.89 24.89
C ASP A 50 18.89 -11.38 23.64
N LYS A 51 19.28 -12.58 23.18
CA LYS A 51 18.66 -13.28 22.05
C LYS A 51 17.16 -13.51 22.21
N ARG A 52 16.66 -13.68 23.44
CA ARG A 52 15.22 -13.87 23.69
C ARG A 52 14.44 -12.59 23.44
N GLN A 53 14.97 -11.47 23.91
CA GLN A 53 14.38 -10.14 23.67
C GLN A 53 14.35 -9.82 22.17
N LEU A 54 15.45 -10.05 21.46
CA LEU A 54 15.54 -9.85 20.01
C LEU A 54 14.54 -10.75 19.26
N SER A 55 14.48 -12.03 19.60
CA SER A 55 13.57 -12.99 18.97
C SER A 55 12.10 -12.65 19.21
N ALA A 56 11.77 -12.14 20.41
CA ALA A 56 10.43 -11.66 20.72
C ALA A 56 10.06 -10.40 19.92
N ALA A 57 11.00 -9.48 19.73
CA ALA A 57 10.79 -8.28 18.90
C ALA A 57 10.54 -8.63 17.44
N VAL A 58 11.30 -9.58 16.88
CA VAL A 58 11.07 -10.10 15.50
C VAL A 58 9.70 -10.76 15.39
N GLU A 59 9.28 -11.52 16.40
CA GLU A 59 7.97 -12.19 16.39
C GLU A 59 6.80 -11.20 16.40
N ALA A 60 6.96 -10.06 17.10
CA ALA A 60 5.95 -9.02 17.22
C ALA A 60 5.69 -8.25 15.90
N VAL A 61 6.53 -8.41 14.88
CA VAL A 61 6.34 -7.78 13.57
C VAL A 61 5.06 -8.30 12.91
N ARG A 62 4.22 -7.38 12.42
CA ARG A 62 2.97 -7.66 11.70
C ARG A 62 3.01 -7.05 10.31
N ALA A 63 2.36 -7.71 9.35
CA ALA A 63 2.15 -7.15 8.02
C ALA A 63 1.18 -5.97 8.10
N THR A 64 1.42 -4.95 7.29
CA THR A 64 0.54 -3.80 7.06
C THR A 64 0.25 -3.69 5.57
N ASP A 65 -0.77 -2.91 5.21
CA ASP A 65 -1.09 -2.61 3.81
C ASP A 65 -0.25 -1.44 3.24
N GLY A 66 0.78 -1.02 3.99
CA GLY A 66 1.68 0.07 3.61
C GLY A 66 2.70 -0.32 2.55
N GLY A 67 3.36 0.68 1.98
CA GLY A 67 4.50 0.51 1.09
C GLY A 67 5.75 -0.01 1.81
N SER A 68 6.85 -0.10 1.08
CA SER A 68 8.18 -0.41 1.64
C SER A 68 9.16 0.73 1.32
N SER A 69 9.61 1.39 2.39
CA SER A 69 10.51 2.55 2.40
C SER A 69 11.75 2.24 3.25
N LEU A 70 12.93 2.15 2.63
CA LEU A 70 14.16 1.73 3.29
C LEU A 70 15.00 2.92 3.81
N ALA A 71 14.92 4.09 3.18
CA ALA A 71 15.78 5.23 3.50
C ALA A 71 15.63 5.68 4.96
N GLU A 72 14.40 5.77 5.46
CA GLU A 72 14.13 6.10 6.85
C GLU A 72 14.73 5.06 7.81
N ALA A 73 14.56 3.76 7.52
CA ALA A 73 15.06 2.68 8.35
C ALA A 73 16.59 2.67 8.42
N VAL A 74 17.27 2.91 7.30
CA VAL A 74 18.73 3.02 7.24
C VAL A 74 19.22 4.26 7.99
N ALA A 75 18.54 5.40 7.85
CA ALA A 75 18.88 6.62 8.59
C ALA A 75 18.76 6.42 10.11
N VAL A 76 17.67 5.79 10.58
CA VAL A 76 17.48 5.43 11.98
C VAL A 76 18.60 4.49 12.44
N ALA A 77 18.87 3.42 11.69
CA ALA A 77 19.89 2.44 12.05
C ALA A 77 21.29 3.08 12.22
N ARG A 78 21.66 3.99 11.30
CA ARG A 78 22.93 4.75 11.35
C ARG A 78 23.03 5.68 12.55
N ALA A 79 21.94 6.36 12.92
CA ALA A 79 21.92 7.25 14.08
C ALA A 79 22.23 6.47 15.37
N PHE A 80 21.70 5.25 15.50
CA PHE A 80 22.02 4.38 16.64
C PHE A 80 23.40 3.72 16.55
N ALA A 81 23.89 3.42 15.34
CA ALA A 81 25.23 2.88 15.12
C ALA A 81 26.34 3.88 15.51
N THR A 82 26.10 5.17 15.27
CA THR A 82 27.06 6.26 15.56
C THR A 82 26.93 6.83 16.97
N SER A 83 25.83 6.58 17.68
CA SER A 83 25.64 7.05 19.05
C SER A 83 26.46 6.22 20.06
N PRO A 84 27.48 6.81 20.72
CA PRO A 84 28.08 6.21 21.90
C PRO A 84 27.07 6.35 23.05
N GLY A 85 26.38 5.27 23.37
CA GLY A 85 25.48 5.20 24.53
C GLY A 85 26.24 5.53 25.82
N GLU A 86 25.54 6.03 26.84
CA GLU A 86 26.11 6.56 28.09
C GLU A 86 26.91 5.52 28.93
N ASP A 87 26.88 4.23 28.55
CA ASP A 87 27.76 3.18 29.10
C ASP A 87 29.07 2.96 28.28
N ALA A 88 29.38 3.84 27.31
CA ALA A 88 30.47 3.68 26.36
C ALA A 88 31.85 4.14 26.88
N ASN A 89 32.24 3.75 28.09
CA ASN A 89 33.62 3.93 28.56
C ASN A 89 34.64 3.02 27.84
N ASN A 90 34.25 2.31 26.78
CA ASN A 90 35.18 1.46 26.02
C ASN A 90 34.80 1.19 24.56
N ARG A 91 33.96 2.03 23.93
CA ARG A 91 33.81 2.00 22.47
C ARG A 91 34.87 2.89 21.84
N SER A 92 36.10 2.39 21.80
CA SER A 92 37.01 2.79 20.72
C SER A 92 36.26 2.64 19.40
N ALA A 93 36.39 3.61 18.51
CA ALA A 93 35.75 3.70 17.19
C ALA A 93 36.09 2.56 16.20
N ALA A 94 35.98 1.30 16.61
CA ALA A 94 36.69 0.19 15.97
C ALA A 94 35.82 -0.73 15.10
N GLU A 95 34.49 -0.81 15.28
CA GLU A 95 33.65 -1.62 14.38
C GLU A 95 32.34 -0.89 14.09
N ALA A 96 32.15 -0.51 12.81
CA ALA A 96 30.89 0.03 12.33
C ALA A 96 29.81 -1.05 12.43
N ALA A 97 28.61 -0.69 12.90
CA ALA A 97 27.50 -1.64 12.96
C ALA A 97 27.12 -2.08 11.55
N GLU A 98 27.04 -3.39 11.34
CA GLU A 98 26.59 -3.99 10.09
C GLU A 98 25.05 -3.97 10.02
N LEU A 99 24.49 -3.52 8.89
CA LEU A 99 23.06 -3.55 8.64
C LEU A 99 22.68 -4.87 7.96
N VAL A 100 21.74 -5.62 8.53
CA VAL A 100 21.25 -6.88 7.96
C VAL A 100 19.78 -6.72 7.58
N LEU A 101 19.48 -6.74 6.28
CA LEU A 101 18.16 -6.49 5.72
C LEU A 101 17.49 -7.78 5.26
N PHE A 102 16.35 -8.13 5.86
CA PHE A 102 15.47 -9.21 5.39
C PHE A 102 14.29 -8.60 4.64
N SER A 103 14.26 -8.71 3.31
CA SER A 103 13.19 -8.15 2.48
C SER A 103 13.01 -8.95 1.18
N ASP A 104 11.85 -8.84 0.54
CA ASP A 104 11.62 -9.40 -0.81
C ASP A 104 12.18 -8.52 -1.95
N GLY A 105 12.68 -7.33 -1.59
CA GLY A 105 13.39 -6.42 -2.49
C GLY A 105 12.49 -5.43 -3.25
N ARG A 106 11.17 -5.42 -3.03
CA ARG A 106 10.27 -4.44 -3.64
C ARG A 106 10.21 -3.15 -2.82
N ILE A 107 11.31 -2.40 -2.84
CA ILE A 107 11.50 -1.14 -2.09
C ILE A 107 11.36 0.05 -3.03
N ARG A 108 10.54 1.05 -2.66
CA ARG A 108 10.19 2.18 -3.53
C ARG A 108 11.31 3.21 -3.68
N ASP A 109 12.01 3.49 -2.59
CA ASP A 109 13.01 4.55 -2.42
C ASP A 109 14.44 4.00 -2.44
N LEU A 110 14.64 2.84 -3.08
CA LEU A 110 15.94 2.17 -3.07
C LEU A 110 17.05 3.04 -3.69
N ASP A 111 16.70 3.87 -4.68
CA ASP A 111 17.61 4.80 -5.36
C ASP A 111 18.10 5.93 -4.41
N ASP A 112 17.36 6.23 -3.35
CA ASP A 112 17.71 7.25 -2.35
C ASP A 112 18.64 6.68 -1.25
N VAL A 113 18.82 5.35 -1.22
CA VAL A 113 19.65 4.67 -0.21
C VAL A 113 21.09 4.53 -0.70
N VAL A 114 21.97 5.38 -0.16
CA VAL A 114 23.43 5.23 -0.37
C VAL A 114 24.00 4.41 0.78
N ALA A 115 24.41 3.16 0.52
CA ALA A 115 25.10 2.28 1.47
C ALA A 115 26.53 1.98 1.00
N GLY A 116 27.48 1.89 1.94
CA GLY A 116 28.85 1.45 1.64
C GLY A 116 28.90 -0.03 1.19
N PRO A 117 29.96 -0.45 0.47
CA PRO A 117 30.06 -1.77 -0.15
C PRO A 117 29.95 -2.99 0.80
N ASP A 118 30.10 -2.79 2.11
CA ASP A 118 29.96 -3.82 3.14
C ASP A 118 29.06 -3.38 4.31
N GLU A 119 28.31 -2.28 4.15
CA GLU A 119 27.49 -1.74 5.22
C GLU A 119 26.14 -2.47 5.36
N LEU A 120 25.60 -2.99 4.25
CA LEU A 120 24.26 -3.58 4.18
C LEU A 120 24.30 -4.99 3.57
N LYS A 121 24.06 -6.02 4.39
CA LYS A 121 23.84 -7.40 3.94
C LYS A 121 22.36 -7.66 3.66
N PHE A 122 22.03 -7.84 2.40
CA PHE A 122 20.68 -8.15 1.96
C PHE A 122 20.41 -9.66 1.94
N HIS A 123 19.42 -10.10 2.71
CA HIS A 123 18.86 -11.44 2.70
C HIS A 123 17.49 -11.44 2.01
N ARG A 124 17.48 -11.85 0.74
CA ARG A 124 16.24 -11.96 -0.04
C ARG A 124 15.25 -12.93 0.61
N VAL A 125 14.00 -12.52 0.70
CA VAL A 125 12.87 -13.32 1.19
C VAL A 125 11.88 -13.57 0.04
N GLY A 126 11.37 -14.79 -0.05
CA GLY A 126 10.46 -15.18 -1.11
C GLY A 126 11.11 -15.29 -2.49
N GLU A 127 10.28 -15.68 -3.44
CA GLU A 127 10.61 -15.80 -4.86
C GLU A 127 9.61 -14.95 -5.68
N SER A 128 9.99 -14.65 -6.92
CA SER A 128 9.04 -14.01 -7.83
C SER A 128 7.88 -14.95 -8.07
N SER A 129 6.67 -14.44 -7.99
CA SER A 129 5.46 -15.21 -8.24
C SER A 129 4.57 -14.42 -9.19
N GLU A 130 3.81 -15.14 -10.01
CA GLU A 130 2.79 -14.51 -10.86
C GLU A 130 1.72 -13.89 -9.95
N ASN A 131 1.33 -12.67 -10.27
CA ASN A 131 0.33 -11.92 -9.53
C ASN A 131 -0.37 -10.95 -10.47
N VAL A 132 -1.69 -10.91 -10.41
CA VAL A 132 -2.49 -9.86 -11.03
C VAL A 132 -3.17 -9.04 -9.95
N ALA A 133 -3.59 -7.83 -10.29
CA ALA A 133 -4.12 -6.91 -9.30
C ALA A 133 -5.11 -5.92 -9.91
N VAL A 134 -6.12 -5.55 -9.13
CA VAL A 134 -6.92 -4.35 -9.37
C VAL A 134 -6.19 -3.16 -8.74
N VAL A 135 -5.45 -2.40 -9.55
CA VAL A 135 -4.58 -1.31 -9.06
C VAL A 135 -5.28 0.04 -8.97
N ALA A 136 -6.42 0.18 -9.62
CA ALA A 136 -7.25 1.37 -9.53
C ALA A 136 -8.71 0.99 -9.77
N MET A 137 -9.63 1.61 -9.02
CA MET A 137 -11.05 1.45 -9.26
C MET A 137 -11.77 2.75 -8.97
N GLN A 138 -12.74 3.08 -9.81
CA GLN A 138 -13.60 4.23 -9.62
C GLN A 138 -15.01 3.96 -10.17
N ALA A 139 -16.02 4.24 -9.36
CA ALA A 139 -17.42 4.26 -9.78
C ALA A 139 -17.95 5.70 -9.75
N ARG A 140 -18.55 6.16 -10.85
CA ARG A 140 -19.12 7.50 -10.98
C ARG A 140 -20.49 7.45 -11.64
N ARG A 141 -21.39 8.32 -11.21
CA ARG A 141 -22.67 8.57 -11.88
C ARG A 141 -22.47 9.50 -13.06
N SER A 142 -23.29 9.33 -14.11
CA SER A 142 -23.39 10.34 -15.16
C SER A 142 -24.07 11.59 -14.61
N TYR A 143 -23.59 12.76 -15.01
CA TYR A 143 -24.22 14.04 -14.67
C TYR A 143 -25.54 14.24 -15.42
N GLU A 144 -25.62 13.76 -16.66
CA GLU A 144 -26.82 13.86 -17.50
C GLU A 144 -27.87 12.83 -17.10
N GLN A 145 -27.42 11.64 -16.67
CA GLN A 145 -28.28 10.53 -16.26
C GLN A 145 -27.83 10.02 -14.88
N PRO A 146 -28.33 10.61 -13.78
CA PRO A 146 -27.88 10.28 -12.43
C PRO A 146 -28.07 8.81 -12.05
N ASP A 147 -29.00 8.12 -12.70
CA ASP A 147 -29.24 6.68 -12.52
C ASP A 147 -28.25 5.80 -13.30
N GLN A 148 -27.48 6.35 -14.23
CA GLN A 148 -26.43 5.60 -14.93
C GLN A 148 -25.11 5.72 -14.19
N VAL A 149 -24.43 4.58 -14.03
CA VAL A 149 -23.14 4.47 -13.37
C VAL A 149 -22.12 3.92 -14.34
N ALA A 150 -20.97 4.57 -14.42
CA ALA A 150 -19.78 4.07 -15.07
C ALA A 150 -18.75 3.64 -14.02
N VAL A 151 -18.21 2.43 -14.18
CA VAL A 151 -17.14 1.89 -13.36
C VAL A 151 -15.92 1.73 -14.24
N PHE A 152 -14.78 2.25 -13.80
CA PHE A 152 -13.48 2.09 -14.42
C PHE A 152 -12.57 1.32 -13.47
N ALA A 153 -11.90 0.30 -13.98
CA ALA A 153 -10.90 -0.45 -13.22
C ALA A 153 -9.60 -0.56 -14.03
N GLY A 154 -8.50 -0.21 -13.38
CA GLY A 154 -7.14 -0.46 -13.86
C GLY A 154 -6.66 -1.79 -13.31
N LEU A 155 -6.18 -2.64 -14.21
CA LEU A 155 -5.71 -3.99 -13.92
C LEU A 155 -4.22 -4.06 -14.22
N ALA A 156 -3.47 -4.79 -13.41
CA ALA A 156 -2.04 -4.99 -13.57
C ALA A 156 -1.68 -6.47 -13.51
N ASN A 157 -0.68 -6.88 -14.28
CA ASN A 157 -0.01 -8.17 -14.19
C ASN A 157 1.46 -7.93 -13.87
N CYS A 158 1.88 -8.41 -12.71
CA CYS A 158 3.23 -8.34 -12.20
C CYS A 158 4.08 -9.57 -12.57
N GLY A 159 3.46 -10.55 -13.23
CA GLY A 159 4.05 -11.80 -13.69
C GLY A 159 4.82 -11.70 -15.01
N GLY A 160 5.70 -12.68 -15.26
CA GLY A 160 6.56 -12.72 -16.44
C GLY A 160 5.85 -13.19 -17.72
N SER A 161 4.64 -13.72 -17.61
CA SER A 161 3.86 -14.23 -18.73
C SER A 161 2.52 -13.49 -18.88
N PRO A 162 1.97 -13.35 -20.11
CA PRO A 162 0.63 -12.81 -20.28
C PRO A 162 -0.42 -13.73 -19.66
N VAL A 163 -1.44 -13.15 -19.03
CA VAL A 163 -2.51 -13.89 -18.34
C VAL A 163 -3.85 -13.59 -19.00
N ASN A 164 -4.62 -14.63 -19.32
CA ASN A 164 -6.03 -14.48 -19.67
C ASN A 164 -6.85 -14.79 -18.41
N CYS A 165 -7.69 -13.86 -17.98
CA CYS A 165 -8.57 -14.05 -16.82
C CYS A 165 -9.92 -13.39 -17.08
N GLU A 166 -10.88 -13.64 -16.20
CA GLU A 166 -12.19 -12.99 -16.25
C GLU A 166 -12.29 -11.89 -15.20
N VAL A 167 -12.86 -10.75 -15.60
CA VAL A 167 -13.18 -9.64 -14.69
C VAL A 167 -14.67 -9.70 -14.39
N GLN A 168 -14.99 -9.92 -13.13
CA GLN A 168 -16.35 -9.91 -12.61
C GLN A 168 -16.67 -8.54 -11.99
N LEU A 169 -17.81 -7.98 -12.35
CA LEU A 169 -18.44 -6.84 -11.69
C LEU A 169 -19.62 -7.35 -10.85
N SER A 170 -19.60 -7.04 -9.56
CA SER A 170 -20.73 -7.28 -8.65
C SER A 170 -21.28 -5.97 -8.11
N VAL A 171 -22.59 -5.92 -7.85
CA VAL A 171 -23.27 -4.79 -7.20
C VAL A 171 -24.07 -5.34 -6.03
N ASP A 172 -23.83 -4.85 -4.82
CA ASP A 172 -24.45 -5.33 -3.58
C ASP A 172 -24.38 -6.85 -3.43
N GLY A 173 -23.21 -7.44 -3.75
CA GLY A 173 -22.93 -8.87 -3.69
C GLY A 173 -23.50 -9.70 -4.86
N HIS A 174 -24.25 -9.11 -5.77
CA HIS A 174 -24.84 -9.81 -6.91
C HIS A 174 -24.00 -9.61 -8.17
N VAL A 175 -23.65 -10.72 -8.84
CA VAL A 175 -22.90 -10.68 -10.10
C VAL A 175 -23.72 -10.02 -11.18
N ARG A 176 -23.15 -8.99 -11.81
CA ARG A 176 -23.82 -8.19 -12.84
C ARG A 176 -23.23 -8.39 -14.22
N SER A 177 -21.91 -8.55 -14.32
CA SER A 177 -21.22 -8.76 -15.59
C SER A 177 -19.93 -9.52 -15.35
N VAL A 178 -19.56 -10.38 -16.31
CA VAL A 178 -18.26 -11.04 -16.37
C VAL A 178 -17.70 -10.81 -17.77
N ARG A 179 -16.42 -10.43 -17.87
CA ARG A 179 -15.76 -10.18 -19.16
C ARG A 179 -14.37 -10.80 -19.19
N PRO A 180 -13.99 -11.51 -20.27
CA PRO A 180 -12.62 -11.95 -20.43
C PRO A 180 -11.71 -10.75 -20.69
N VAL A 181 -10.51 -10.78 -20.11
CA VAL A 181 -9.44 -9.81 -20.34
C VAL A 181 -8.11 -10.54 -20.53
N ARG A 182 -7.28 -9.99 -21.41
CA ARG A 182 -5.90 -10.44 -21.59
C ARG A 182 -4.96 -9.40 -21.02
N LEU A 183 -4.29 -9.74 -19.93
CA LEU A 183 -3.27 -8.91 -19.31
C LEU A 183 -1.90 -9.22 -19.94
N PRO A 184 -1.20 -8.22 -20.50
CA PRO A 184 0.18 -8.39 -20.95
C PRO A 184 1.10 -8.83 -19.82
N ALA A 185 2.24 -9.42 -20.15
CA ALA A 185 3.30 -9.69 -19.17
C ALA A 185 3.91 -8.38 -18.65
N TRP A 186 4.58 -8.47 -17.50
CA TRP A 186 5.51 -7.45 -17.03
C TRP A 186 6.55 -7.10 -18.10
N GLN A 187 6.83 -5.80 -18.24
CA GLN A 187 7.75 -5.25 -19.23
C GLN A 187 8.96 -4.63 -18.52
N GLY A 188 10.14 -5.20 -18.71
CA GLY A 188 11.38 -4.63 -18.18
C GLY A 188 12.61 -5.44 -18.58
N GLY A 189 13.77 -4.78 -18.59
CA GLY A 189 15.08 -5.41 -18.78
C GLY A 189 15.80 -5.59 -17.45
N ARG A 190 16.89 -6.37 -17.42
CA ARG A 190 17.73 -6.60 -16.23
C ARG A 190 18.16 -5.30 -15.50
N ASP A 191 18.25 -4.19 -16.23
CA ASP A 191 18.84 -2.93 -15.74
C ASP A 191 17.83 -1.76 -15.64
N LYS A 192 16.51 -2.00 -15.78
CA LYS A 192 15.49 -0.95 -15.63
C LYS A 192 14.38 -1.39 -14.68
N LEU A 193 13.86 -0.45 -13.90
CA LEU A 193 12.62 -0.62 -13.14
C LEU A 193 11.50 -0.98 -14.12
N GLY A 194 11.18 -2.27 -14.23
CA GLY A 194 10.16 -2.69 -15.17
C GLY A 194 8.76 -2.39 -14.67
N ARG A 195 7.83 -2.32 -15.62
CA ARG A 195 6.44 -1.92 -15.41
C ARG A 195 5.55 -3.14 -15.52
N PRO A 196 4.54 -3.28 -14.64
CA PRO A 196 3.55 -4.34 -14.81
C PRO A 196 2.82 -4.18 -16.15
N GLY A 197 2.38 -5.29 -16.72
CA GLY A 197 1.49 -5.25 -17.88
C GLY A 197 0.13 -4.71 -17.44
N GLN A 198 -0.38 -3.67 -18.10
CA GLN A 198 -1.59 -2.96 -17.66
C GLN A 198 -2.70 -2.98 -18.71
N VAL A 199 -3.93 -3.11 -18.25
CA VAL A 199 -5.15 -2.97 -19.05
C VAL A 199 -6.20 -2.23 -18.23
N SER A 200 -7.04 -1.43 -18.88
CA SER A 200 -8.22 -0.83 -18.25
C SER A 200 -9.49 -1.46 -18.79
N VAL A 201 -10.46 -1.67 -17.90
CA VAL A 201 -11.80 -2.14 -18.24
C VAL A 201 -12.84 -1.16 -17.72
N SER A 202 -13.95 -1.06 -18.43
CA SER A 202 -15.06 -0.20 -18.03
C SER A 202 -16.40 -0.92 -18.12
N PHE A 203 -17.29 -0.60 -17.18
CA PHE A 203 -18.65 -1.11 -17.13
C PHE A 203 -19.61 0.07 -17.04
N SER A 204 -20.79 -0.05 -17.64
CA SER A 204 -21.85 0.95 -17.54
C SER A 204 -23.17 0.25 -17.26
N PHE A 205 -23.93 0.78 -16.29
CA PHE A 205 -25.17 0.15 -15.86
C PHE A 205 -26.11 1.08 -15.08
N PRO A 206 -27.44 0.82 -15.11
CA PRO A 206 -28.39 1.58 -14.31
C PRO A 206 -28.37 1.17 -12.83
N GLN A 207 -28.30 2.14 -11.92
CA GLN A 207 -28.36 1.97 -10.48
C GLN A 207 -28.94 3.24 -9.83
N PRO A 208 -30.24 3.28 -9.51
CA PRO A 208 -30.89 4.50 -8.99
C PRO A 208 -30.57 4.79 -7.52
N GLY A 209 -30.22 3.78 -6.73
CA GLY A 209 -29.88 3.91 -5.31
C GLY A 209 -28.37 3.91 -5.06
N SER A 210 -27.98 4.06 -3.79
CA SER A 210 -26.61 3.73 -3.38
C SER A 210 -26.28 2.27 -3.65
N ALA A 211 -25.00 1.95 -3.76
CA ALA A 211 -24.56 0.57 -3.90
C ALA A 211 -23.12 0.38 -3.43
N THR A 212 -22.77 -0.85 -3.06
CA THR A 212 -21.37 -1.28 -3.01
C THR A 212 -21.04 -1.97 -4.32
N VAL A 213 -20.09 -1.41 -5.06
CA VAL A 213 -19.62 -1.97 -6.34
C VAL A 213 -18.31 -2.71 -6.08
N GLU A 214 -18.21 -3.94 -6.57
CA GLU A 214 -16.99 -4.75 -6.52
C GLU A 214 -16.52 -5.06 -7.93
N VAL A 215 -15.22 -4.95 -8.17
CA VAL A 215 -14.55 -5.52 -9.34
C VAL A 215 -13.59 -6.58 -8.86
N ARG A 216 -13.67 -7.79 -9.43
CA ARG A 216 -12.86 -8.95 -9.06
C ARG A 216 -12.24 -9.61 -10.29
N LEU A 217 -10.97 -9.99 -10.18
CA LEU A 217 -10.27 -10.88 -11.11
C LEU A 217 -10.50 -12.32 -10.68
N LEU A 218 -11.07 -13.13 -11.57
CA LEU A 218 -11.29 -14.56 -11.37
C LEU A 218 -10.03 -15.31 -11.82
N THR A 219 -9.08 -15.48 -10.89
CA THR A 219 -7.83 -16.20 -11.11
C THR A 219 -7.25 -16.65 -9.79
N ASP A 220 -6.46 -17.73 -9.85
CA ASP A 220 -5.66 -18.20 -8.73
C ASP A 220 -4.23 -17.69 -8.89
N ASP A 221 -3.76 -16.89 -7.95
CA ASP A 221 -2.39 -16.38 -7.93
C ASP A 221 -1.83 -16.25 -6.51
N ALA A 222 -0.63 -15.70 -6.40
CA ALA A 222 0.10 -15.68 -5.13
C ALA A 222 -0.45 -14.67 -4.11
N LEU A 223 -1.26 -13.69 -4.53
CA LEU A 223 -1.81 -12.66 -3.63
C LEU A 223 -3.29 -12.38 -3.93
N PRO A 224 -4.21 -13.28 -3.50
CA PRO A 224 -5.65 -13.15 -3.75
C PRO A 224 -6.30 -11.87 -3.21
N ALA A 225 -5.64 -11.19 -2.27
CA ALA A 225 -6.10 -9.91 -1.73
C ALA A 225 -6.12 -8.79 -2.78
N ASP A 226 -5.20 -8.83 -3.76
CA ASP A 226 -5.10 -7.83 -4.83
C ASP A 226 -6.12 -8.06 -5.95
N ASN A 227 -6.78 -9.24 -5.96
CA ASN A 227 -7.71 -9.63 -7.02
C ASN A 227 -9.07 -8.96 -6.90
N ALA A 228 -9.32 -8.12 -5.90
CA ALA A 228 -10.59 -7.44 -5.74
C ALA A 228 -10.44 -6.00 -5.25
N ALA A 229 -11.30 -5.12 -5.75
CA ALA A 229 -11.45 -3.77 -5.26
C ALA A 229 -12.93 -3.40 -5.12
N TRP A 230 -13.21 -2.48 -4.20
CA TRP A 230 -14.55 -2.01 -3.91
C TRP A 230 -14.65 -0.49 -4.05
N ALA A 231 -15.81 -0.01 -4.47
CA ALA A 231 -16.16 1.41 -4.43
C ALA A 231 -17.57 1.57 -3.86
N ILE A 232 -17.72 2.53 -2.95
CA ILE A 232 -19.04 2.92 -2.43
C ILE A 232 -19.64 3.94 -3.38
N LEU A 233 -20.77 3.58 -3.98
CA LEU A 233 -21.56 4.45 -4.84
C LEU A 233 -22.62 5.16 -3.97
N PRO A 234 -22.51 6.48 -3.75
CA PRO A 234 -23.55 7.22 -3.04
C PRO A 234 -24.84 7.30 -3.87
N PRO A 235 -26.00 7.61 -3.26
CA PRO A 235 -27.23 7.83 -4.00
C PRO A 235 -27.11 9.07 -4.92
N PRO A 236 -27.96 9.20 -5.96
CA PRO A 236 -28.03 10.41 -6.77
C PRO A 236 -28.25 11.63 -5.88
N LYS A 237 -27.40 12.64 -6.02
CA LYS A 237 -27.60 13.92 -5.32
C LYS A 237 -28.56 14.76 -6.14
N LYS A 238 -29.68 15.14 -5.53
CA LYS A 238 -30.50 16.24 -6.05
C LYS A 238 -29.90 17.57 -5.56
N LEU A 239 -29.79 18.55 -6.44
CA LEU A 239 -29.26 19.88 -6.10
C LEU A 239 -30.33 20.67 -5.35
N SER A 240 -29.96 21.31 -4.25
CA SER A 240 -30.76 22.38 -3.64
C SER A 240 -30.22 23.72 -4.14
N VAL A 241 -31.11 24.59 -4.63
CA VAL A 241 -30.74 25.86 -5.26
C VAL A 241 -31.38 27.00 -4.47
N LEU A 242 -30.57 28.01 -4.13
CA LEU A 242 -31.04 29.29 -3.60
C LEU A 242 -30.99 30.32 -4.73
N LEU A 243 -32.15 30.79 -5.17
CA LEU A 243 -32.27 31.85 -6.15
C LEU A 243 -32.28 33.20 -5.43
N VAL A 244 -31.17 33.94 -5.53
CA VAL A 244 -31.08 35.32 -5.04
C VAL A 244 -31.40 36.26 -6.19
N SER A 245 -32.55 36.95 -6.12
CA SER A 245 -33.02 37.81 -7.21
C SER A 245 -33.80 39.02 -6.71
N ALA A 246 -33.86 40.09 -7.52
CA ALA A 246 -34.83 41.18 -7.34
C ALA A 246 -36.23 40.84 -7.90
N GLY A 247 -36.45 39.59 -8.31
CA GLY A 247 -37.65 39.09 -8.97
C GLY A 247 -37.38 38.70 -10.42
N ASN A 248 -37.16 37.42 -10.69
CA ASN A 248 -36.98 36.90 -12.05
C ASN A 248 -37.88 35.66 -12.26
N PRO A 249 -39.16 35.87 -12.61
CA PRO A 249 -40.14 34.78 -12.70
C PRO A 249 -39.79 33.78 -13.81
N ALA A 250 -39.12 34.22 -14.87
CA ALA A 250 -38.68 33.33 -15.95
C ALA A 250 -37.59 32.36 -15.45
N LEU A 251 -36.62 32.85 -14.68
CA LEU A 251 -35.56 32.02 -14.11
C LEU A 251 -36.08 31.11 -13.00
N ALA A 252 -36.97 31.61 -12.13
CA ALA A 252 -37.62 30.79 -11.11
C ALA A 252 -38.43 29.64 -11.74
N ALA A 253 -39.20 29.93 -12.80
CA ALA A 253 -39.96 28.91 -13.52
C ALA A 253 -39.04 27.89 -14.22
N ALA A 254 -37.94 28.35 -14.83
CA ALA A 254 -36.95 27.46 -15.46
C ALA A 254 -36.31 26.52 -14.42
N LEU A 255 -35.84 27.05 -13.29
CA LEU A 255 -35.26 26.26 -12.20
C LEU A 255 -36.28 25.32 -11.55
N GLY A 256 -37.54 25.75 -11.41
CA GLY A 256 -38.63 24.93 -10.89
C GLY A 256 -39.00 23.74 -11.79
N SER A 257 -38.66 23.79 -13.09
CA SER A 257 -38.82 22.67 -14.01
C SER A 257 -37.70 21.62 -13.90
N CYS A 258 -36.60 21.94 -13.20
CA CYS A 258 -35.50 21.01 -12.96
C CYS A 258 -35.81 20.05 -11.79
N SER A 259 -35.19 18.87 -11.79
CA SER A 259 -35.35 17.86 -10.72
C SER A 259 -34.49 18.18 -9.48
N LEU A 260 -34.78 19.32 -8.85
CA LEU A 260 -34.08 19.82 -7.66
C LEU A 260 -34.57 19.14 -6.37
N ALA A 261 -33.74 19.13 -5.33
CA ALA A 261 -34.14 18.74 -3.97
C ALA A 261 -34.95 19.85 -3.29
N GLY A 262 -34.63 21.10 -3.61
CA GLY A 262 -35.31 22.28 -3.12
C GLY A 262 -34.93 23.50 -3.97
N LEU A 263 -35.85 24.44 -4.07
CA LEU A 263 -35.65 25.75 -4.68
C LEU A 263 -36.19 26.79 -3.71
N ASP A 264 -35.30 27.54 -3.09
CA ASP A 264 -35.64 28.66 -2.22
C ASP A 264 -35.39 29.96 -2.97
N GLU A 265 -36.30 30.93 -2.88
CA GLU A 265 -36.14 32.25 -3.49
C GLU A 265 -36.04 33.30 -2.40
N VAL A 266 -34.99 34.13 -2.47
CA VAL A 266 -34.74 35.22 -1.52
C VAL A 266 -34.34 36.49 -2.26
N THR A 267 -34.64 37.64 -1.67
CA THR A 267 -34.19 38.92 -2.21
C THR A 267 -32.71 39.16 -1.91
N SER A 268 -32.09 40.04 -2.70
CA SER A 268 -30.72 40.49 -2.45
C SER A 268 -30.52 41.11 -1.06
N GLU A 269 -31.56 41.68 -0.46
CA GLU A 269 -31.53 42.20 0.92
C GLU A 269 -31.59 41.08 1.95
N GLN A 270 -32.49 40.10 1.76
CA GLN A 270 -32.62 38.95 2.66
C GLN A 270 -31.37 38.07 2.67
N PHE A 271 -30.67 37.93 1.55
CA PHE A 271 -29.45 37.13 1.45
C PHE A 271 -28.23 37.75 2.16
N ARG A 272 -28.22 39.07 2.37
CA ARG A 272 -27.09 39.77 3.01
C ARG A 272 -27.17 39.81 4.54
N GLN A 273 -28.31 39.41 5.12
CA GLN A 273 -28.53 39.31 6.57
C GLN A 273 -28.11 37.93 7.08
#